data_AF-A0A9D9G718-F1
#
_entry.id   AF-A0A9D9G718-F1
#
_cell.length_a   1.000
_cell.length_b   1.000
_cell.length_c   1.000
_cell.angle_alpha   90.00
_cell.angle_beta   90.00
_cell.angle_gamma   90.00
#
_symmetry.space_group_name_H-M   'P 1'
#
loop_
_entity.id
_entity.type
_entity.pdbx_description
1 polymer ?
#
loop_
_entity_poly.entity_id
_entity_poly.type
_entity_poly.pdbx_seq_one_letter_code
_entity_poly.pdbx_strand_id
1 'polypeptide(L)' 'MKRAYHDICLPNGDLQHGPVVVETNDKGDFLGWHQLQGEEPFTEWVGGTYISPK' A
#
# COMPACT_ATOMS: atom_id res chain seq x y z
N MET A 1 3.33 9.68 -3.67
CA MET A 1 4.40 8.85 -3.09
C MET A 1 3.98 7.39 -3.12
N LYS A 2 4.92 6.47 -3.36
CA LYS A 2 4.68 5.01 -3.37
C LYS A 2 5.36 4.36 -2.17
N ARG A 3 4.61 3.56 -1.41
CA ARG A 3 5.10 2.84 -0.22
C ARG A 3 4.67 1.39 -0.28
N ALA A 4 5.58 0.48 0.04
CA ALA A 4 5.32 -0.94 0.04
C ALA A 4 5.18 -1.51 1.47
N TYR A 5 4.22 -2.42 1.63
CA TYR A 5 3.84 -3.06 2.90
C TYR A 5 3.74 -4.58 2.70
N HIS A 6 3.76 -5.35 3.79
CA HIS A 6 3.54 -6.81 3.76
C HIS A 6 2.11 -7.18 3.42
N ASP A 7 1.14 -6.39 3.89
CA ASP A 7 -0.29 -6.63 3.73
C ASP A 7 -1.05 -5.29 3.68
N ILE A 8 -2.30 -5.31 3.21
CA ILE A 8 -3.23 -4.17 3.30
C ILE A 8 -4.59 -4.61 3.84
N CYS A 9 -5.11 -3.87 4.81
CA CYS A 9 -6.48 -3.97 5.28
C CYS A 9 -7.34 -2.89 4.59
N LEU A 10 -8.34 -3.32 3.82
CA LEU A 10 -9.22 -2.46 3.04
C LEU A 10 -10.38 -1.91 3.88
N PRO A 11 -11.05 -0.83 3.43
CA PRO A 11 -12.12 -0.20 4.20
C PRO A 11 -13.34 -1.10 4.46
N ASN A 12 -13.54 -2.12 3.62
CA ASN A 12 -14.58 -3.14 3.77
C ASN A 12 -14.22 -4.23 4.80
N GLY A 13 -13.02 -4.18 5.39
CA GLY A 13 -12.51 -5.16 6.33
C GLY A 13 -11.73 -6.31 5.70
N ASP A 14 -11.60 -6.33 4.37
CA ASP A 14 -10.83 -7.37 3.69
C ASP A 14 -9.34 -7.16 3.92
N LEU A 15 -8.65 -8.25 4.31
CA LEU A 15 -7.20 -8.27 4.43
C LEU A 15 -6.60 -8.92 3.19
N GLN A 16 -5.85 -8.15 2.42
CA GLN A 16 -5.07 -8.67 1.31
C GLN A 16 -3.66 -8.99 1.79
N HIS A 17 -3.27 -10.25 1.59
CA HIS A 17 -1.93 -10.74 1.89
C HIS A 17 -0.94 -10.56 0.73
N GLY A 18 0.33 -10.40 1.12
CA GLY A 18 1.47 -10.32 0.21
C GLY A 18 1.89 -8.89 -0.09
N PRO A 19 3.13 -8.70 -0.58
CA PRO A 19 3.69 -7.37 -0.73
C PRO A 19 2.79 -6.51 -1.61
N VAL A 20 2.36 -5.38 -1.08
CA VAL A 20 1.48 -4.42 -1.75
C VAL A 20 2.13 -3.06 -1.79
N VAL A 21 1.85 -2.31 -2.85
CA VAL A 21 2.22 -0.91 -3.00
C VAL A 21 0.98 -0.07 -2.78
N VAL A 22 1.12 0.95 -1.95
CA VAL A 22 0.11 1.97 -1.67
C VAL A 22 0.59 3.29 -2.27
N GLU A 23 -0.30 3.91 -3.03
CA GLU A 23 -0.08 5.22 -3.62
C GLU A 23 -0.82 6.30 -2.83
N THR A 24 -0.10 7.33 -2.41
CA THR A 24 -0.69 8.51 -1.77
C THR A 24 -0.34 9.78 -2.53
N ASN A 25 -1.18 10.82 -2.43
CA ASN A 25 -0.80 12.15 -2.92
C ASN A 25 0.15 12.86 -1.94
N ASP A 26 0.54 14.10 -2.25
CA ASP A 26 1.45 14.91 -1.43
C ASP A 26 0.84 15.35 -0.09
N LYS A 27 -0.49 15.24 0.06
CA LYS A 27 -1.20 15.48 1.32
C LYS A 27 -1.31 14.22 2.18
N GLY A 28 -0.86 13.08 1.67
CA GLY A 28 -0.99 11.78 2.32
C GLY A 28 -2.34 11.10 2.08
N ASP A 29 -3.20 11.64 1.22
CA ASP A 29 -4.47 11.01 0.89
C ASP A 29 -4.23 9.75 0.06
N PHE A 30 -4.95 8.69 0.39
CA PHE A 30 -4.92 7.43 -0.33
C PHE A 30 -5.48 7.58 -1.75
N LEU A 31 -4.68 7.19 -2.75
CA LEU A 31 -5.08 7.21 -4.16
C LEU A 31 -5.43 5.81 -4.67
N GLY A 32 -4.75 4.78 -4.16
CA GLY A 32 -4.96 3.41 -4.58
C GLY A 32 -3.88 2.47 -4.06
N TRP A 33 -4.03 1.20 -4.44
CA TRP A 33 -3.06 0.16 -4.13
C TRP A 33 -3.04 -0.91 -5.22
N HIS A 34 -1.93 -1.64 -5.30
CA HIS A 34 -1.78 -2.84 -6.12
C HIS A 34 -0.84 -3.83 -5.44
N GLN A 35 -0.86 -5.10 -5.85
CA GLN A 35 0.20 -6.03 -5.44
C GLN A 35 1.52 -5.61 -6.07
N LEU A 36 2.60 -5.64 -5.28
CA LEU A 36 3.94 -5.31 -5.73
C LEU A 36 4.33 -6.24 -6.89
N GLN A 37 4.70 -5.65 -8.03
CA GLN A 37 5.08 -6.41 -9.23
C GLN A 37 6.59 -6.36 -9.44
N GLY A 38 7.32 -7.32 -8.85
CA GLY A 38 8.77 -7.38 -8.95
C GLY A 38 9.46 -6.20 -8.26
N GLU A 39 10.50 -5.64 -8.89
CA GLU A 39 11.13 -4.39 -8.42
C GLU A 39 10.43 -3.19 -9.06
N GLU A 40 9.73 -2.41 -8.23
CA GLU A 40 9.15 -1.12 -8.64
C GLU A 40 10.07 0.03 -8.19
N PRO A 41 10.63 0.81 -9.14
CA PRO A 41 11.49 1.94 -8.80
C PRO A 41 10.70 3.05 -8.10
N PHE A 42 11.37 3.78 -7.21
CA PHE A 42 10.80 4.88 -6.42
C PHE A 42 9.68 4.47 -5.46
N THR A 43 9.63 3.18 -5.10
CA THR A 43 8.77 2.66 -4.03
C THR A 43 9.60 2.47 -2.76
N GLU A 44 9.17 3.11 -1.67
CA GLU A 44 9.79 2.96 -0.35
C GLU A 44 9.26 1.72 0.36
N TRP A 45 10.12 0.80 0.78
CA TRP A 45 9.69 -0.35 1.59
C TRP A 45 9.49 0.05 3.06
N VAL A 46 8.24 0.08 3.50
CA VAL A 46 7.85 0.38 4.88
C VAL A 46 7.70 -0.89 5.71
N GLY A 47 7.14 -1.95 5.11
CA GLY A 47 6.81 -3.20 5.80
C GLY A 47 5.58 -3.08 6.71
N GLY A 48 5.21 -4.19 7.36
CA GLY A 48 4.00 -4.26 8.21
C GLY A 48 2.69 -4.26 7.39
N THR A 49 1.58 -3.94 8.04
CA THR A 49 0.25 -3.91 7.41
C THR A 49 -0.22 -2.48 7.24
N TYR A 50 -0.55 -2.06 6.02
CA TYR A 50 -1.22 -0.78 5.78
C TYR A 50 -2.70 -0.88 6.12
N ILE A 51 -3.22 0.10 6.86
CA ILE A 51 -4.65 0.20 7.15
C ILE A 51 -5.22 1.30 6.28
N SER A 52 -6.05 0.92 5.30
CA SER A 52 -6.68 1.89 4.41
C SER A 52 -7.68 2.75 5.19
N PRO A 53 -7.61 4.09 5.08
CA PRO A 53 -8.58 4.97 5.70
C PRO A 53 -9.97 4.73 5.11
N LYS A 54 -11.01 4.90 5.96
CA LYS A 54 -12.42 4.79 5.55
C LYS A 54 -12.85 5.90 4.61
#